data_AF-A0ABD0Y4E6-F1
#
_entry.id   AF-A0ABD0Y4E6-F1
#
_cell.length_a   1.000
_cell.length_b   1.000
_cell.length_c   1.000
_cell.angle_alpha   90.00
_cell.angle_beta   90.00
_cell.angle_gamma   90.00
#
_symmetry.space_group_name_H-M   'P 1'
#
loop_
_entity.id
_entity.type
_entity.pdbx_description
1 polymer ?
#
loop_
_entity_poly.entity_id
_entity_poly.type
_entity_poly.pdbx_seq_one_letter_code
_entity_poly.pdbx_strand_id
1 'polypeptide(L)'
;MGPSGAGKSTLLNILAGYTKSGYEGRIAVDGMERCLDDFYNVSCYIMQDDQLHDLLTVREIMFTAASLKLGPKIDKKFKQTKISNILKGLGLIDSLDTRTGQLSGGQRKRLSIALELINNPPIMFFDEPTSGLDSSHSKQCIDLLKKLAADGRTVIMTVHQPSASMLFEADLVYCLSPGGRCSYAGSPHNIIHYMDRLHGLQCPSSHNPADFLIEVCSGEYGERTDDLVKTSKNGKNLDWRKKTPGWDNPIINSEYRIFY
;
A
#
# COMPACT_ATOMS: atom_id res chain seq x y z
N MET A 1 -8.14 -1.57 1.52
CA MET A 1 -8.73 -2.94 1.51
C MET A 1 -10.23 -2.87 1.23
N GLY A 2 -10.90 -4.03 1.10
CA GLY A 2 -12.34 -4.14 0.79
C GLY A 2 -12.61 -5.31 -0.17
N PRO A 3 -13.86 -5.75 -0.32
CA PRO A 3 -14.21 -6.87 -1.19
C PRO A 3 -13.87 -6.60 -2.66
N SER A 4 -13.83 -7.67 -3.45
CA SER A 4 -13.69 -7.56 -4.91
C SER A 4 -14.80 -6.68 -5.49
N GLY A 5 -14.46 -5.80 -6.42
CA GLY A 5 -15.43 -4.86 -7.01
C GLY A 5 -15.81 -3.65 -6.14
N ALA A 6 -15.27 -3.50 -4.92
CA ALA A 6 -15.55 -2.33 -4.06
C ALA A 6 -14.98 -0.98 -4.58
N GLY A 7 -14.20 -0.99 -5.67
CA GLY A 7 -13.60 0.22 -6.24
C GLY A 7 -12.21 0.58 -5.69
N LYS A 8 -11.45 -0.39 -5.15
CA LYS A 8 -10.09 -0.19 -4.60
C LYS A 8 -9.13 0.43 -5.62
N SER A 9 -8.90 -0.25 -6.74
CA SER A 9 -8.02 0.24 -7.81
C SER A 9 -8.60 1.48 -8.49
N THR A 10 -9.93 1.61 -8.57
CA THR A 10 -10.59 2.83 -9.06
C THR A 10 -10.26 4.04 -8.17
N LEU A 11 -10.38 3.91 -6.84
CA LEU A 11 -10.00 4.96 -5.91
C LEU A 11 -8.50 5.26 -5.99
N LEU A 12 -7.66 4.24 -6.08
CA LEU A 12 -6.21 4.41 -6.22
C LEU A 12 -5.86 5.19 -7.51
N ASN A 13 -6.50 4.87 -8.63
CA ASN A 13 -6.34 5.57 -9.91
C ASN A 13 -6.83 7.02 -9.88
N ILE A 14 -7.93 7.30 -9.17
CA ILE A 14 -8.41 8.68 -8.94
C ILE A 14 -7.37 9.47 -8.14
N LEU A 15 -6.85 8.90 -7.04
CA LEU A 15 -5.84 9.54 -6.18
C LEU A 15 -4.49 9.73 -6.88
N ALA A 16 -4.11 8.80 -7.76
CA ALA A 16 -2.89 8.89 -8.56
C ALA A 16 -3.02 9.79 -9.80
N GLY A 17 -4.25 10.18 -10.18
CA GLY A 17 -4.49 11.08 -11.30
C GLY A 17 -4.56 10.39 -12.68
N TYR A 18 -4.72 9.07 -12.73
CA TYR A 18 -5.04 8.35 -13.97
C TYR A 18 -6.51 8.49 -14.36
N THR A 19 -7.41 8.56 -13.37
CA THR A 19 -8.83 8.83 -13.60
C THR A 19 -9.13 10.31 -13.37
N LYS A 20 -9.50 11.02 -14.43
CA LYS A 20 -9.71 12.49 -14.42
C LYS A 20 -11.17 12.93 -14.29
N SER A 21 -12.12 12.03 -14.50
CA SER A 21 -13.57 12.31 -14.46
C SER A 21 -14.32 11.18 -13.78
N GLY A 22 -15.63 11.38 -13.49
CA GLY A 22 -16.47 10.36 -12.87
C GLY A 22 -16.35 10.26 -11.35
N TYR A 23 -15.84 11.31 -10.70
CA TYR A 23 -15.84 11.45 -9.24
C TYR A 23 -16.20 12.89 -8.84
N GLU A 24 -16.68 13.05 -7.62
CA GLU A 24 -16.98 14.35 -7.00
C GLU A 24 -16.08 14.61 -5.80
N GLY A 25 -15.95 15.87 -5.40
CA GLY A 25 -15.13 16.30 -4.27
C GLY A 25 -13.80 16.91 -4.70
N ARG A 26 -12.89 17.08 -3.74
CA ARG A 26 -11.57 17.71 -3.94
C ARG A 26 -10.47 16.79 -3.41
N ILE A 27 -9.36 16.76 -4.13
CA ILE A 27 -8.15 16.05 -3.72
C ILE A 27 -7.10 17.12 -3.44
N ALA A 28 -6.51 17.06 -2.24
CA ALA A 28 -5.50 18.02 -1.81
C ALA A 28 -4.21 17.30 -1.44
N VAL A 29 -3.08 17.96 -1.71
CA VAL A 29 -1.73 17.55 -1.31
C VAL A 29 -1.14 18.70 -0.50
N ASP A 30 -0.65 18.42 0.70
CA ASP A 30 -0.13 19.43 1.63
C ASP A 30 -1.10 20.60 1.89
N GLY A 31 -2.41 20.30 1.90
CA GLY A 31 -3.48 21.28 2.10
C GLY A 31 -3.88 22.09 0.86
N MET A 32 -3.16 21.96 -0.25
CA MET A 32 -3.43 22.64 -1.51
C MET A 32 -4.17 21.72 -2.48
N GLU A 33 -5.12 22.26 -3.24
CA GLU A 33 -5.83 21.48 -4.25
C GLU A 33 -4.87 20.94 -5.32
N ARG A 34 -5.03 19.66 -5.68
CA ARG A 34 -4.10 18.94 -6.54
C ARG A 34 -4.13 19.48 -7.97
N CYS A 35 -3.03 20.10 -8.39
CA CYS A 35 -2.71 20.33 -9.81
C CYS A 35 -2.05 19.07 -10.39
N LEU A 36 -2.62 18.49 -11.47
CA LEU A 36 -2.12 17.22 -12.02
C LEU A 36 -0.71 17.34 -12.60
N ASP A 37 -0.40 18.46 -13.28
CA ASP A 37 0.90 18.66 -13.92
C ASP A 37 2.04 18.68 -12.90
N ASP A 38 1.82 19.31 -11.75
CA ASP A 38 2.77 19.30 -10.63
C ASP A 38 2.77 17.95 -9.90
N PHE A 39 1.59 17.34 -9.75
CA PHE A 39 1.42 16.10 -9.01
C PHE A 39 2.17 14.92 -9.64
N TYR A 40 2.25 14.85 -10.97
CA TYR A 40 3.02 13.80 -11.66
C TYR A 40 4.53 13.87 -11.37
N ASN A 41 5.05 15.04 -10.97
CA ASN A 41 6.47 15.18 -10.61
C ASN A 41 6.76 14.73 -9.17
N VAL A 42 5.74 14.67 -8.31
CA VAL A 42 5.87 14.34 -6.88
C VAL A 42 5.21 13.01 -6.51
N SER A 43 4.68 12.27 -7.47
CA SER A 43 4.03 10.99 -7.25
C SER A 43 4.50 9.91 -8.22
N CYS A 44 4.39 8.64 -7.81
CA CYS A 44 4.55 7.50 -8.69
C CYS A 44 3.49 6.43 -8.44
N TYR A 45 3.22 5.60 -9.44
CA TYR A 45 2.29 4.49 -9.35
C TYR A 45 2.95 3.20 -9.82
N ILE A 46 2.92 2.19 -8.96
CA ILE A 46 3.42 0.86 -9.24
C ILE A 46 2.20 -0.04 -9.43
N MET A 47 2.02 -0.53 -10.66
CA MET A 47 0.92 -1.41 -11.03
C MET A 47 1.09 -2.80 -10.40
N GLN A 48 0.02 -3.59 -10.42
CA GLN A 48 0.04 -4.99 -10.00
C GLN A 48 1.01 -5.80 -10.88
N ASP A 49 0.84 -5.72 -12.19
CA ASP A 49 1.70 -6.40 -13.17
C ASP A 49 2.98 -5.61 -13.47
N ASP A 50 4.12 -6.23 -13.21
CA ASP A 50 5.44 -5.67 -13.48
C ASP A 50 5.78 -5.78 -14.98
N GLN A 51 5.51 -4.71 -15.73
CA GLN A 51 5.84 -4.57 -17.15
C GLN A 51 7.32 -4.22 -17.35
N LEU A 52 8.21 -5.19 -17.09
CA LEU A 52 9.65 -5.05 -17.27
C LEU A 52 10.09 -5.60 -18.63
N HIS A 53 11.09 -4.97 -19.26
CA HIS A 53 11.70 -5.48 -20.49
C HIS A 53 12.60 -6.69 -20.18
N ASP A 54 12.10 -7.90 -20.45
CA ASP A 54 12.70 -9.18 -20.04
C ASP A 54 14.13 -9.45 -20.54
N LEU A 55 14.55 -8.76 -21.61
CA LEU A 55 15.86 -8.96 -22.24
C LEU A 55 16.99 -8.14 -21.63
N LEU A 56 16.66 -7.07 -20.89
CA LEU A 56 17.65 -6.21 -20.25
C LEU A 56 18.11 -6.81 -18.93
N THR A 57 19.35 -6.55 -18.56
CA THR A 57 19.84 -6.78 -17.19
C THR A 57 19.31 -5.74 -16.22
N VAL A 58 19.30 -6.06 -14.92
CA VAL A 58 18.98 -5.10 -13.84
C VAL A 58 19.81 -3.82 -13.98
N ARG A 59 21.10 -3.95 -14.29
CA ARG A 59 22.00 -2.81 -14.51
C ARG A 59 21.57 -1.95 -15.69
N GLU A 60 21.28 -2.56 -16.84
CA GLU A 60 20.92 -1.84 -18.07
C GLU A 60 19.59 -1.11 -17.95
N ILE A 61 18.56 -1.77 -17.40
CA ILE A 61 17.24 -1.15 -17.24
C ILE A 61 17.30 0.01 -16.24
N MET A 62 18.03 -0.14 -15.12
CA MET A 62 18.22 0.94 -14.14
C MET A 62 18.99 2.12 -14.73
N PHE A 63 20.03 1.85 -15.51
CA PHE A 63 20.83 2.92 -16.13
C PHE A 63 20.04 3.65 -17.23
N THR A 64 19.22 2.92 -18.00
CA THR A 64 18.31 3.48 -18.99
C THR A 64 17.28 4.39 -18.32
N ALA A 65 16.60 3.89 -17.28
CA ALA A 65 15.63 4.66 -16.52
C ALA A 65 16.27 5.89 -15.87
N ALA A 66 17.45 5.77 -15.27
CA ALA A 66 18.16 6.91 -14.68
C ALA A 66 18.58 7.96 -15.71
N SER A 67 18.93 7.54 -16.93
CA SER A 67 19.31 8.45 -18.01
C SER A 67 18.13 9.24 -18.53
N LEU A 68 16.94 8.62 -18.63
CA LEU A 68 15.71 9.26 -19.04
C LEU A 68 15.14 10.18 -17.94
N LYS A 69 15.06 9.67 -16.71
CA LYS A 69 14.43 10.35 -15.58
C LYS A 69 15.25 11.54 -15.04
N LEU A 70 16.59 11.41 -14.98
CA LEU A 70 17.47 12.48 -14.46
C LEU A 70 18.02 13.40 -15.57
N GLY A 71 17.84 13.03 -16.83
CA GLY A 71 18.32 13.77 -17.99
C GLY A 71 19.83 13.69 -18.22
N PRO A 72 20.33 14.27 -19.33
CA PRO A 72 21.73 14.15 -19.76
C PRO A 72 22.71 15.01 -18.96
N LYS A 73 22.23 16.06 -18.29
CA LYS A 73 23.09 17.01 -17.54
C LYS A 73 23.69 16.42 -16.27
N ILE A 74 23.08 15.37 -15.73
CA ILE A 74 23.54 14.72 -14.51
C ILE A 74 24.68 13.74 -14.84
N ASP A 75 25.79 13.88 -14.12
CA ASP A 75 27.00 13.10 -14.31
C ASP A 75 26.75 11.59 -14.20
N LYS A 76 27.46 10.83 -15.05
CA LYS A 76 27.36 9.37 -15.11
C LYS A 76 27.79 8.71 -13.79
N LYS A 77 28.82 9.23 -13.12
CA LYS A 77 29.27 8.70 -11.83
C LYS A 77 28.19 8.90 -10.76
N PHE A 78 27.57 10.08 -10.73
CA PHE A 78 26.44 10.34 -9.83
C PHE A 78 25.27 9.37 -10.08
N LYS A 79 24.88 9.14 -11.35
CA LYS A 79 23.85 8.16 -11.71
C LYS A 79 24.21 6.76 -11.21
N GLN A 80 25.45 6.31 -11.41
CA GLN A 80 25.93 5.01 -10.94
C GLN A 80 25.86 4.88 -9.42
N THR A 81 26.31 5.90 -8.68
CA THR A 81 26.22 5.92 -7.21
C THR A 81 24.77 5.84 -6.74
N LYS A 82 23.87 6.62 -7.36
CA LYS A 82 22.45 6.60 -7.02
C LYS A 82 21.81 5.22 -7.29
N ILE A 83 22.06 4.63 -8.46
CA ILE A 83 21.57 3.28 -8.81
C ILE A 83 22.11 2.24 -7.81
N SER A 84 23.41 2.28 -7.50
CA SER A 84 24.02 1.34 -6.56
C SER A 84 23.41 1.44 -5.16
N ASN A 85 23.15 2.66 -4.66
CA ASN A 85 22.52 2.87 -3.38
C ASN A 85 21.08 2.32 -3.34
N ILE A 86 20.29 2.57 -4.40
CA ILE A 86 18.92 2.05 -4.52
C ILE A 86 18.93 0.52 -4.53
N LEU A 87 19.72 -0.09 -5.41
CA LEU A 87 19.78 -1.55 -5.52
C LEU A 87 20.31 -2.22 -4.25
N LYS A 88 21.25 -1.58 -3.54
CA LYS A 88 21.73 -2.05 -2.24
C LYS A 88 20.62 -2.00 -1.19
N GLY A 89 19.88 -0.90 -1.08
CA GLY A 89 18.76 -0.77 -0.16
C GLY A 89 17.65 -1.80 -0.40
N LEU A 90 17.51 -2.25 -1.65
CA LEU A 90 16.52 -3.25 -2.07
C LEU A 90 17.04 -4.69 -2.10
N GLY A 91 18.32 -4.92 -1.80
CA GLY A 91 18.91 -6.26 -1.84
C GLY A 91 18.97 -6.87 -3.25
N LEU A 92 19.21 -6.04 -4.28
CA LEU A 92 19.29 -6.45 -5.69
C LEU A 92 20.71 -6.36 -6.27
N ILE A 93 21.72 -6.14 -5.44
CA ILE A 93 23.13 -6.01 -5.90
C ILE A 93 23.62 -7.29 -6.56
N ASP A 94 23.29 -8.45 -5.99
CA ASP A 94 23.74 -9.74 -6.53
C ASP A 94 23.05 -10.11 -7.85
N SER A 95 22.00 -9.37 -8.23
CA SER A 95 21.24 -9.57 -9.47
C SER A 95 21.58 -8.55 -10.57
N LEU A 96 22.61 -7.72 -10.38
CA LEU A 96 22.96 -6.63 -11.31
C LEU A 96 23.06 -7.07 -12.77
N ASP A 97 23.69 -8.20 -13.01
CA ASP A 97 23.95 -8.72 -14.37
C ASP A 97 22.97 -9.84 -14.76
N THR A 98 21.92 -10.07 -13.94
CA THR A 98 20.81 -10.97 -14.23
C THR A 98 19.80 -10.28 -15.14
N ARG A 99 19.29 -11.01 -16.15
CA ARG A 99 18.20 -10.50 -17.00
C ARG A 99 16.91 -10.40 -16.20
N THR A 100 16.13 -9.35 -16.41
CA THR A 100 14.85 -9.11 -15.72
C THR A 100 13.86 -10.27 -15.89
N GLY A 101 13.86 -10.94 -17.05
CA GLY A 101 13.06 -12.15 -17.31
C GLY A 101 13.46 -13.38 -16.48
N GLN A 102 14.64 -13.36 -15.85
CA GLN A 102 15.17 -14.46 -15.02
C GLN A 102 15.06 -14.18 -13.51
N LEU A 103 14.56 -13.01 -13.13
CA LEU A 103 14.37 -12.65 -11.72
C LEU A 103 13.18 -13.41 -11.13
N SER A 104 13.27 -13.74 -9.84
CA SER A 104 12.09 -14.22 -9.10
C SER A 104 11.00 -13.15 -9.04
N GLY A 105 9.74 -13.53 -8.78
CA GLY A 105 8.63 -12.57 -8.66
C GLY A 105 8.93 -11.45 -7.64
N GLY A 106 9.48 -11.80 -6.47
CA GLY A 106 9.87 -10.80 -5.47
C GLY A 106 11.04 -9.91 -5.90
N GLN A 107 11.99 -10.43 -6.68
CA GLN A 107 13.06 -9.61 -7.26
C GLN A 107 12.54 -8.68 -8.35
N ARG A 108 11.66 -9.16 -9.24
CA ARG A 108 10.98 -8.32 -10.25
C ARG A 108 10.21 -7.19 -9.57
N LYS A 109 9.48 -7.49 -8.49
CA LYS A 109 8.72 -6.47 -7.78
C LYS A 109 9.63 -5.41 -7.18
N ARG A 110 10.69 -5.82 -6.48
CA ARG A 110 11.69 -4.88 -5.93
C ARG A 110 12.36 -4.04 -7.03
N LEU A 111 12.60 -4.61 -8.21
CA LEU A 111 13.13 -3.86 -9.34
C LEU A 111 12.14 -2.80 -9.87
N SER A 112 10.85 -3.11 -9.97
CA SER A 112 9.82 -2.13 -10.31
C SER A 112 9.82 -0.94 -9.35
N ILE A 113 9.97 -1.21 -8.04
CA ILE A 113 10.11 -0.17 -7.02
C ILE A 113 11.41 0.62 -7.21
N ALA A 114 12.53 -0.06 -7.50
CA ALA A 114 13.83 0.56 -7.74
C ALA A 114 13.78 1.60 -8.86
N LEU A 115 13.08 1.28 -9.96
CA LEU A 115 12.92 2.16 -11.12
C LEU A 115 12.19 3.46 -10.75
N GLU A 116 11.22 3.40 -9.83
CA GLU A 116 10.49 4.58 -9.36
C GLU A 116 11.28 5.41 -8.33
N LEU A 117 12.10 4.77 -7.50
CA LEU A 117 12.97 5.46 -6.53
C LEU A 117 14.07 6.31 -7.18
N ILE A 118 14.31 6.17 -8.49
CA ILE A 118 15.22 7.06 -9.23
C ILE A 118 14.77 8.53 -9.13
N ASN A 119 13.47 8.81 -9.20
CA ASN A 119 12.94 10.17 -9.04
C ASN A 119 12.78 10.60 -7.58
N ASN A 120 12.93 9.65 -6.64
CA ASN A 120 12.68 9.88 -5.22
C ASN A 120 11.33 10.57 -4.93
N PRO A 121 10.20 10.04 -5.44
CA PRO A 121 8.90 10.66 -5.25
C PRO A 121 8.47 10.62 -3.77
N PRO A 122 7.91 11.71 -3.23
CA PRO A 122 7.39 11.74 -1.86
C PRO A 122 6.08 10.96 -1.70
N ILE A 123 5.31 10.75 -2.77
CA ILE A 123 4.03 10.02 -2.74
C ILE A 123 4.12 8.79 -3.65
N MET A 124 3.81 7.62 -3.11
CA MET A 124 3.93 6.36 -3.82
C MET A 124 2.65 5.53 -3.70
N PHE A 125 2.07 5.16 -4.85
CA PHE A 125 0.89 4.31 -4.96
C PHE A 125 1.29 2.91 -5.40
N PHE A 126 0.75 1.89 -4.75
CA PHE A 126 1.01 0.48 -5.05
C PHE A 126 -0.31 -0.27 -5.23
N ASP A 127 -0.55 -0.80 -6.41
CA ASP A 127 -1.72 -1.65 -6.66
C ASP A 127 -1.38 -3.12 -6.40
N GLU A 128 -1.93 -3.69 -5.34
CA GLU A 128 -1.73 -5.08 -4.90
C GLU A 128 -0.25 -5.55 -4.92
N PRO A 129 0.67 -4.86 -4.20
CA PRO A 129 2.12 -5.11 -4.34
C PRO A 129 2.60 -6.47 -3.84
N THR A 130 1.74 -7.23 -3.17
CA THR A 130 2.02 -8.58 -2.66
C THR A 130 1.34 -9.68 -3.47
N SER A 131 0.59 -9.32 -4.52
CA SER A 131 -0.08 -10.28 -5.38
C SER A 131 0.95 -11.16 -6.11
N GLY A 132 0.73 -12.47 -6.13
CA GLY A 132 1.63 -13.43 -6.76
C GLY A 132 2.96 -13.69 -6.02
N LEU A 133 3.16 -13.12 -4.83
CA LEU A 133 4.31 -13.41 -3.98
C LEU A 133 3.97 -14.48 -2.93
N ASP A 134 4.96 -15.30 -2.57
CA ASP A 134 4.85 -16.15 -1.38
C ASP A 134 4.87 -15.33 -0.08
N SER A 135 4.63 -15.97 1.06
CA SER A 135 4.54 -15.32 2.36
C SER A 135 5.84 -14.60 2.78
N SER A 136 7.00 -15.18 2.46
CA SER A 136 8.32 -14.62 2.79
C SER A 136 8.60 -13.37 1.96
N HIS A 137 8.38 -13.45 0.65
CA HIS A 137 8.55 -12.32 -0.27
C HIS A 137 7.51 -11.23 -0.05
N SER A 138 6.27 -11.58 0.30
CA SER A 138 5.25 -10.61 0.71
C SER A 138 5.70 -9.82 1.93
N LYS A 139 6.21 -10.49 2.98
CA LYS A 139 6.74 -9.81 4.17
C LYS A 139 7.88 -8.87 3.83
N GLN A 140 8.86 -9.32 3.03
CA GLN A 140 9.96 -8.47 2.58
C GLN A 140 9.49 -7.23 1.80
N CYS A 141 8.43 -7.38 0.99
CA CYS A 141 7.80 -6.27 0.27
C CYS A 141 7.19 -5.26 1.26
N ILE A 142 6.41 -5.72 2.24
CA ILE A 142 5.81 -4.84 3.25
C ILE A 142 6.87 -4.14 4.11
N ASP A 143 7.90 -4.87 4.57
CA ASP A 143 9.00 -4.30 5.35
C ASP A 143 9.72 -3.18 4.57
N LEU A 144 9.89 -3.36 3.26
CA LEU A 144 10.43 -2.33 2.38
C LEU A 144 9.50 -1.12 2.29
N LEU A 145 8.21 -1.32 2.05
CA LEU A 145 7.24 -0.23 1.98
C LEU A 145 7.16 0.55 3.29
N LYS A 146 7.27 -0.14 4.43
CA LYS A 146 7.31 0.48 5.75
C LYS A 146 8.57 1.33 5.95
N LYS A 147 9.73 0.86 5.49
CA LYS A 147 10.98 1.66 5.48
C LYS A 147 10.85 2.91 4.63
N LEU A 148 10.28 2.78 3.43
CA LEU A 148 10.04 3.94 2.54
C LEU A 148 9.14 4.99 3.22
N ALA A 149 8.11 4.56 3.95
CA ALA A 149 7.26 5.43 4.73
C ALA A 149 8.00 6.08 5.92
N ALA A 150 8.80 5.31 6.65
CA ALA A 150 9.62 5.80 7.76
C ALA A 150 10.67 6.85 7.33
N ASP A 151 11.15 6.77 6.09
CA ASP A 151 12.01 7.78 5.46
C ASP A 151 11.27 9.09 5.10
N GLY A 152 9.98 9.22 5.42
CA GLY A 152 9.18 10.41 5.20
C GLY A 152 8.34 10.42 3.92
N ARG A 153 8.13 9.26 3.28
CA ARG A 153 7.25 9.15 2.10
C ARG A 153 5.82 8.80 2.50
N THR A 154 4.86 9.27 1.72
CA THR A 154 3.48 8.79 1.79
C THR A 154 3.32 7.55 0.93
N VAL A 155 3.10 6.40 1.56
CA VAL A 155 2.88 5.12 0.86
C VAL A 155 1.41 4.74 0.95
N ILE A 156 0.77 4.54 -0.20
CA ILE A 156 -0.63 4.14 -0.31
C ILE A 156 -0.67 2.84 -1.10
N MET A 157 -1.26 1.79 -0.52
CA MET A 157 -1.37 0.51 -1.20
C MET A 157 -2.76 -0.09 -1.12
N THR A 158 -3.17 -0.77 -2.19
CA THR A 158 -4.31 -1.69 -2.15
C THR A 158 -3.80 -3.07 -1.75
N VAL A 159 -4.59 -3.77 -0.93
CA VAL A 159 -4.32 -5.15 -0.55
C VAL A 159 -5.63 -5.92 -0.64
N HIS A 160 -5.54 -7.09 -1.26
CA HIS A 160 -6.56 -8.11 -1.25
C HIS A 160 -6.29 -9.05 -0.07
N GLN A 161 -7.25 -9.17 0.86
CA GLN A 161 -7.19 -10.04 2.05
C GLN A 161 -5.83 -10.03 2.80
N PRO A 162 -5.47 -8.92 3.49
CA PRO A 162 -4.20 -8.85 4.21
C PRO A 162 -4.17 -9.85 5.36
N SER A 163 -3.04 -10.54 5.55
CA SER A 163 -2.80 -11.29 6.79
C SER A 163 -2.86 -10.36 8.00
N ALA A 164 -3.17 -10.90 9.18
CA ALA A 164 -3.18 -10.13 10.42
C ALA A 164 -1.83 -9.42 10.66
N SER A 165 -0.71 -10.10 10.39
CA SER A 165 0.62 -9.49 10.49
C SER A 165 0.78 -8.26 9.59
N MET A 166 0.37 -8.35 8.32
CA MET A 166 0.44 -7.23 7.38
C MET A 166 -0.50 -6.09 7.78
N LEU A 167 -1.70 -6.42 8.26
CA LEU A 167 -2.69 -5.44 8.70
C LEU A 167 -2.12 -4.52 9.79
N PHE A 168 -1.43 -5.08 10.77
CA PHE A 168 -0.91 -4.32 11.90
C PHE A 168 0.38 -3.54 11.61
N GLU A 169 1.05 -3.80 10.47
CA GLU A 169 2.13 -2.94 9.97
C GLU A 169 1.63 -1.61 9.38
N ALA A 170 0.35 -1.54 8.97
CA ALA A 170 -0.23 -0.34 8.40
C ALA A 170 -0.48 0.74 9.46
N ASP A 171 -0.15 2.00 9.14
CA ASP A 171 -0.46 3.13 10.02
C ASP A 171 -1.97 3.46 9.99
N LEU A 172 -2.58 3.34 8.81
CA LEU A 172 -3.98 3.63 8.54
C LEU A 172 -4.56 2.56 7.61
N VAL A 173 -5.77 2.11 7.94
CA VAL A 173 -6.60 1.23 7.13
C VAL A 173 -7.77 2.03 6.58
N TYR A 174 -7.97 1.91 5.26
CA TYR A 174 -9.15 2.40 4.57
C TYR A 174 -9.87 1.20 3.93
N CYS A 175 -11.09 0.92 4.38
CA CYS A 175 -11.92 -0.17 3.88
C CYS A 175 -13.07 0.39 3.04
N LEU A 176 -13.08 -0.01 1.77
CA LEU A 176 -14.19 0.24 0.85
C LEU A 176 -15.19 -0.90 0.92
N SER A 177 -16.46 -0.57 0.68
CA SER A 177 -17.56 -1.50 0.48
C SER A 177 -18.21 -1.26 -0.90
N PRO A 178 -19.09 -2.17 -1.37
CA PRO A 178 -19.74 -2.03 -2.67
C PRO A 178 -20.37 -0.64 -2.88
N GLY A 179 -20.17 -0.10 -4.09
CA GLY A 179 -20.58 1.25 -4.45
C GLY A 179 -19.56 2.35 -4.11
N GLY A 180 -18.32 2.01 -3.78
CA GLY A 180 -17.25 3.00 -3.52
C GLY A 180 -17.40 3.74 -2.20
N ARG A 181 -18.15 3.17 -1.26
CA ARG A 181 -18.42 3.76 0.06
C ARG A 181 -17.38 3.31 1.07
N CYS A 182 -17.01 4.17 2.00
CA CYS A 182 -16.04 3.86 3.04
C CYS A 182 -16.75 3.26 4.27
N SER A 183 -16.46 2.00 4.56
CA SER A 183 -16.97 1.32 5.76
C SER A 183 -16.08 1.54 6.99
N TYR A 184 -14.78 1.82 6.78
CA TYR A 184 -13.84 2.07 7.87
C TYR A 184 -12.66 2.93 7.39
N ALA A 185 -12.23 3.87 8.22
CA ALA A 185 -11.02 4.67 8.02
C ALA A 185 -10.36 4.96 9.36
N GLY A 186 -9.27 4.25 9.69
CA GLY A 186 -8.66 4.37 11.02
C GLY A 186 -7.47 3.45 11.23
N SER A 187 -6.91 3.46 12.44
CA SER A 187 -5.81 2.58 12.83
C SER A 187 -6.25 1.10 12.76
N PRO A 188 -5.40 0.16 12.32
CA PRO A 188 -5.76 -1.26 12.34
C PRO A 188 -6.14 -1.76 13.75
N HIS A 189 -5.56 -1.16 14.80
CA HIS A 189 -5.81 -1.49 16.19
C HIS A 189 -7.22 -1.16 16.67
N ASN A 190 -7.97 -0.33 15.94
CA ASN A 190 -9.31 0.05 16.32
C ASN A 190 -10.40 -0.72 15.57
N ILE A 191 -10.07 -1.58 14.60
CA ILE A 191 -11.05 -2.26 13.74
C ILE A 191 -12.07 -3.04 14.57
N ILE A 192 -11.59 -3.82 15.53
CA ILE A 192 -12.45 -4.66 16.38
C ILE A 192 -13.32 -3.80 17.30
N HIS A 193 -12.75 -2.79 17.98
CA HIS A 193 -13.52 -1.83 18.79
C HIS A 193 -14.57 -1.08 17.97
N TYR A 194 -14.23 -0.73 16.73
CA TYR A 194 -15.13 -0.09 15.79
C TYR A 194 -16.33 -0.98 15.45
N MET A 195 -16.10 -2.27 15.24
CA MET A 195 -17.17 -3.24 14.95
C MET A 195 -18.00 -3.56 16.20
N ASP A 196 -17.40 -3.65 17.39
CA ASP A 196 -18.12 -3.93 18.64
C ASP A 196 -19.14 -2.83 19.00
N ARG A 197 -18.90 -1.58 18.55
CA ARG A 197 -19.89 -0.49 18.67
C ARG A 197 -21.15 -0.71 17.85
N LEU A 198 -21.08 -1.54 16.82
CA LEU A 198 -22.22 -1.93 16.00
C LEU A 198 -22.77 -3.23 16.59
N HIS A 199 -23.72 -3.10 17.52
CA HIS A 199 -24.33 -4.21 18.24
C HIS A 199 -24.57 -5.45 17.35
N GLY A 200 -24.02 -6.59 17.76
CA GLY A 200 -24.16 -7.86 17.05
C GLY A 200 -22.99 -8.23 16.12
N LEU A 201 -21.97 -7.37 15.99
CA LEU A 201 -20.73 -7.70 15.28
C LEU A 201 -19.59 -7.98 16.28
N GLN A 202 -19.45 -9.23 16.68
CA GLN A 202 -18.33 -9.67 17.50
C GLN A 202 -17.37 -10.53 16.68
N CYS A 203 -16.17 -10.01 16.46
CA CYS A 203 -15.12 -10.74 15.77
C CYS A 203 -14.56 -11.83 16.70
N PRO A 204 -14.56 -13.11 16.30
CA PRO A 204 -13.91 -14.17 17.05
C PRO A 204 -12.41 -13.89 17.24
N SER A 205 -11.84 -14.35 18.36
CA SER A 205 -10.42 -14.10 18.67
C SER A 205 -9.44 -14.82 17.73
N SER A 206 -9.85 -15.93 17.13
CA SER A 206 -9.05 -16.65 16.13
C SER A 206 -9.21 -16.10 14.72
N HIS A 207 -10.08 -15.11 14.52
CA HIS A 207 -10.41 -14.59 13.19
C HIS A 207 -9.61 -13.32 12.90
N ASN A 208 -9.16 -13.19 11.65
CA ASN A 208 -8.42 -12.02 11.23
C ASN A 208 -9.36 -10.80 11.19
N PRO A 209 -9.05 -9.70 11.90
CA PRO A 209 -9.90 -8.51 11.93
C PRO A 209 -10.18 -7.92 10.53
N ALA A 210 -9.22 -8.03 9.61
CA ALA A 210 -9.41 -7.56 8.25
C ALA A 210 -10.40 -8.40 7.46
N ASP A 211 -10.32 -9.73 7.60
CA ASP A 211 -11.21 -10.66 6.91
C ASP A 211 -12.63 -10.50 7.44
N PHE A 212 -12.80 -10.45 8.77
CA PHE A 212 -14.11 -10.18 9.37
C PHE A 212 -14.73 -8.88 8.86
N LEU A 213 -13.97 -7.79 8.80
CA LEU A 213 -14.47 -6.52 8.26
C LEU A 213 -14.89 -6.64 6.78
N ILE A 214 -14.16 -7.40 5.96
CA ILE A 214 -14.49 -7.64 4.55
C ILE A 214 -15.75 -8.51 4.42
N GLU A 215 -15.89 -9.57 5.21
CA GLU A 215 -17.06 -10.46 5.23
C GLU A 215 -18.32 -9.68 5.60
N VAL A 216 -18.25 -8.82 6.62
CA VAL A 216 -19.36 -7.93 7.00
C VAL A 216 -19.71 -6.96 5.85
N CYS A 217 -18.70 -6.39 5.17
CA CYS A 217 -18.93 -5.54 3.99
C CYS A 217 -19.48 -6.31 2.79
N SER A 218 -19.35 -7.64 2.77
CA SER A 218 -19.85 -8.53 1.71
C SER A 218 -21.25 -9.08 2.01
N GLY A 219 -21.82 -8.74 3.18
CA GLY A 219 -23.16 -9.15 3.59
C GLY A 219 -23.23 -10.51 4.29
N GLU A 220 -22.10 -11.15 4.60
CA GLU A 220 -22.07 -12.48 5.24
C GLU A 220 -22.63 -12.47 6.67
N TYR A 221 -22.62 -11.31 7.31
CA TYR A 221 -23.20 -11.07 8.64
C TYR A 221 -24.48 -10.22 8.57
N GLY A 222 -25.20 -10.32 7.45
CA GLY A 222 -26.37 -9.52 7.13
C GLY A 222 -26.05 -8.15 6.52
N GLU A 223 -27.10 -7.41 6.16
CA GLU A 223 -27.00 -6.08 5.56
C GLU A 223 -26.55 -5.03 6.61
N ARG A 224 -25.25 -5.01 6.91
CA ARG A 224 -24.61 -4.12 7.90
C ARG A 224 -23.74 -3.03 7.28
N THR A 225 -23.57 -3.05 5.97
CA THR A 225 -22.71 -2.09 5.26
C THR A 225 -23.15 -0.65 5.49
N ASP A 226 -24.45 -0.37 5.53
CA ASP A 226 -24.97 0.98 5.75
C ASP A 226 -24.67 1.50 7.17
N ASP A 227 -24.73 0.62 8.17
CA ASP A 227 -24.37 0.94 9.55
C ASP A 227 -22.88 1.29 9.68
N LEU A 228 -22.01 0.52 9.01
CA LEU A 228 -20.58 0.79 8.91
C LEU A 228 -20.31 2.13 8.21
N VAL A 229 -20.92 2.38 7.05
CA VAL A 229 -20.72 3.63 6.30
C VAL A 229 -21.23 4.84 7.08
N LYS A 230 -22.35 4.72 7.79
CA LYS A 230 -22.88 5.77 8.65
C LYS A 230 -21.95 6.08 9.82
N THR A 231 -21.38 5.05 10.44
CA THR A 231 -20.47 5.19 11.60
C THR A 231 -19.12 5.78 11.21
N SER A 232 -18.59 5.38 10.04
CA SER A 232 -17.38 5.98 9.46
C SER A 232 -17.62 7.41 8.95
N LYS A 233 -18.88 7.83 8.82
CA LYS A 233 -19.32 9.04 8.11
C LYS A 233 -18.73 9.10 6.70
N ASN A 234 -18.75 7.95 6.00
CA ASN A 234 -18.07 7.75 4.72
C ASN A 234 -16.60 8.20 4.75
N GLY A 235 -15.87 7.76 5.78
CA GLY A 235 -14.43 8.07 5.98
C GLY A 235 -14.11 9.43 6.60
N LYS A 236 -15.13 10.25 6.90
CA LYS A 236 -14.95 11.58 7.53
C LYS A 236 -14.81 11.52 9.05
N ASN A 237 -15.10 10.38 9.68
CA ASN A 237 -14.92 10.21 11.12
C ASN A 237 -13.43 10.03 11.44
N LEU A 238 -12.85 10.98 12.17
CA LEU A 238 -11.42 10.99 12.50
C LEU A 238 -11.09 10.30 13.83
N ASP A 239 -12.12 9.95 14.63
CA ASP A 239 -11.96 9.41 15.99
C ASP A 239 -11.15 8.10 15.99
N TRP A 240 -11.21 7.36 14.88
CA TRP A 240 -10.59 6.05 14.72
C TRP A 240 -9.15 6.10 14.19
N ARG A 241 -8.63 7.29 13.83
CA ARG A 241 -7.28 7.44 13.24
C ARG A 241 -6.14 7.22 14.23
N LYS A 242 -6.34 7.54 15.51
CA LYS A 242 -5.35 7.32 16.56
C LYS A 242 -5.68 6.03 17.30
N LYS A 243 -4.64 5.30 17.74
CA LYS A 243 -4.83 4.14 18.63
C LYS A 243 -5.58 4.59 19.89
N THR A 244 -6.66 3.89 20.23
CA THR A 244 -7.45 4.20 21.44
C THR A 244 -6.62 3.82 22.68
N PRO A 245 -6.29 4.76 23.59
CA PRO A 245 -5.54 4.45 24.81
C PRO A 245 -6.32 3.47 25.70
N GLY A 246 -5.67 2.42 26.19
CA GLY A 246 -6.27 1.42 27.10
C GLY A 246 -7.15 0.36 26.44
N TRP A 247 -7.33 0.41 25.11
CA TRP A 247 -7.92 -0.70 24.36
C TRP A 247 -6.79 -1.61 23.87
N ASP A 248 -6.26 -2.42 24.78
CA ASP A 248 -5.35 -3.50 24.42
C ASP A 248 -6.17 -4.61 23.79
N ASN A 249 -6.06 -4.71 22.46
CA ASN A 249 -6.80 -5.68 21.65
C ASN A 249 -6.65 -7.08 22.28
N PRO A 250 -7.71 -7.71 22.79
CA PRO A 250 -7.62 -9.00 23.50
C PRO A 250 -7.06 -10.11 22.61
N ILE A 251 -7.09 -9.91 21.28
CA ILE A 251 -6.57 -10.80 20.24
C ILE A 251 -5.03 -10.71 20.13
N ILE A 252 -4.41 -9.59 20.51
CA ILE A 252 -2.94 -9.40 20.45
C ILE A 252 -2.28 -9.91 21.76
N ASN A 253 -3.06 -10.33 22.75
CA ASN A 253 -2.55 -10.75 24.06
C ASN A 253 -2.16 -12.24 24.16
N SER A 254 -2.03 -12.97 23.05
CA SER A 254 -1.47 -14.33 23.05
C SER A 254 -0.18 -14.44 22.21
N GLU A 255 0.94 -14.59 22.93
CA GLU A 255 2.15 -15.29 22.50
C GLU A 255 3.16 -14.58 21.58
N TYR A 256 3.77 -13.50 22.08
CA TYR A 256 5.22 -13.31 21.99
C TYR A 256 5.81 -13.14 23.40
N ARG A 257 5.74 -14.20 24.21
CA ARG A 257 6.66 -14.40 25.33
C ARG A 257 7.65 -15.49 24.93
N ILE A 258 8.70 -15.09 24.22
CA ILE A 258 9.93 -15.87 24.22
C ILE A 258 10.51 -15.71 25.63
N PHE A 259 10.28 -16.70 26.48
CA PHE A 259 11.12 -16.89 27.65
C PHE A 259 12.47 -17.42 27.17
N TYR A 260 13.57 -16.93 27.78
CA TYR A 260 14.94 -17.37 27.54
C TYR A 260 15.10 -18.89 27.59
#